data_AF-A0A0D6L4B2-F1
#
_entry.id   AF-A0A0D6L4B2-F1
#
_cell.length_a   1.000
_cell.length_b   1.000
_cell.length_c   1.000
_cell.angle_alpha   90.00
_cell.angle_beta   90.00
_cell.angle_gamma   90.00
#
_symmetry.space_group_name_H-M   'P 1'
#
loop_
_entity.id
_entity.type
_entity.pdbx_description
1 polymer ?
#
loop_
_entity_poly.entity_id
_entity_poly.type
_entity_poly.pdbx_seq_one_letter_code
_entity_poly.pdbx_strand_id
1 'polypeptide(L)'
;MRPPPPPICISRVSRYSRMWRHFDAGLYQFLKNQVYIPLLKAELPTALAIIRNLGTLVAVFGVVLAWHGTRTHYICWVLLSALELIIEKIGKAIWDTASFQEFRKSIGEINTRRVIAVAMIATVMPGIFGVFFFLGVEGVGSTLFETLLMKGAKEFFTGKLDPDSTGFAFAHMILLGYFYNNVCLDFEEAPAAKKDEDAKKKE
;
A
#
# COMPACT_ATOMS: atom_id res chain seq x y z
N MET A 1 -19.36 2.13 25.54
CA MET A 1 -18.59 1.86 24.29
C MET A 1 -17.13 1.78 24.65
N ARG A 2 -16.39 0.77 24.15
CA ARG A 2 -14.93 0.73 24.31
C ARG A 2 -14.30 1.47 23.12
N PRO A 3 -13.34 2.39 23.34
CA PRO A 3 -12.65 3.06 22.24
C PRO A 3 -11.86 2.04 21.39
N PRO A 4 -11.61 2.34 20.10
CA PRO A 4 -10.76 1.51 19.26
C PRO A 4 -9.34 1.38 19.84
N PRO A 5 -8.58 0.33 19.47
CA PRO A 5 -7.17 0.22 19.83
C PRO A 5 -6.36 1.39 19.27
N PRO A 6 -5.21 1.72 19.88
CA PRO A 6 -4.32 2.76 19.38
C PRO A 6 -3.74 2.40 18.01
N PRO A 7 -3.27 3.41 17.25
CA PRO A 7 -2.75 3.19 15.92
C PRO A 7 -1.44 2.38 15.94
N ILE A 8 -1.21 1.61 14.89
CA ILE A 8 0.06 0.89 14.70
C ILE A 8 1.14 1.83 14.17
N CYS A 9 2.41 1.50 14.43
CA CYS A 9 3.53 2.21 13.84
C CYS A 9 3.55 2.01 12.32
N ILE A 10 3.30 3.08 11.55
CA ILE A 10 3.30 3.04 10.08
C ILE A 10 4.65 2.61 9.50
N SER A 11 5.75 2.90 10.20
CA SER A 11 7.11 2.46 9.85
C SER A 11 7.35 0.96 10.07
N ARG A 12 6.34 0.18 10.44
CA ARG A 12 6.39 -1.29 10.54
C ARG A 12 5.36 -1.99 9.64
N VAL A 13 4.85 -1.29 8.64
CA VAL A 13 3.79 -1.78 7.77
C VAL A 13 4.16 -1.53 6.32
N SER A 14 4.19 -2.60 5.52
CA SER A 14 4.39 -2.49 4.07
C SER A 14 3.09 -2.69 3.28
N ARG A 15 2.07 -3.34 3.88
CA ARG A 15 0.74 -3.51 3.26
C ARG A 15 -0.16 -2.32 3.54
N TYR A 16 -0.54 -1.59 2.51
CA TYR A 16 -1.33 -0.37 2.65
C TYR A 16 -2.78 -0.63 3.06
N SER A 17 -3.36 -1.77 2.69
CA SER A 17 -4.65 -2.16 3.26
C SER A 17 -4.59 -2.36 4.78
N ARG A 18 -3.45 -2.81 5.32
CA ARG A 18 -3.24 -2.95 6.76
C ARG A 18 -2.98 -1.58 7.38
N MET A 19 -2.19 -0.73 6.74
CA MET A 19 -1.95 0.64 7.18
C MET A 19 -3.29 1.38 7.35
N TRP A 20 -4.14 1.43 6.32
CA TRP A 20 -5.43 2.13 6.38
C TRP A 20 -6.39 1.58 7.45
N ARG A 21 -6.31 0.29 7.77
CA ARG A 21 -7.13 -0.32 8.84
C ARG A 21 -6.76 0.12 10.25
N HIS A 22 -5.50 0.52 10.45
CA HIS A 22 -4.92 0.66 11.79
C HIS A 22 -4.19 1.99 12.00
N PHE A 23 -4.03 2.83 10.98
CA PHE A 23 -3.49 4.18 11.10
C PHE A 23 -4.48 5.09 11.83
N ASP A 24 -5.76 5.00 11.49
CA ASP A 24 -6.86 5.61 12.22
C ASP A 24 -8.04 4.63 12.25
N ALA A 25 -8.17 3.92 13.37
CA ALA A 25 -9.21 2.92 13.53
C ALA A 25 -10.61 3.54 13.58
N GLY A 26 -10.76 4.78 14.06
CA GLY A 26 -12.04 5.48 14.11
C GLY A 26 -12.51 5.85 12.70
N LEU A 27 -11.65 6.53 11.94
CA LEU A 27 -11.90 6.88 10.55
C LEU A 27 -12.17 5.63 9.71
N TYR A 28 -11.34 4.59 9.85
CA TYR A 28 -11.53 3.34 9.11
C TYR A 28 -12.91 2.72 9.37
N GLN A 29 -13.34 2.63 10.64
CA GLN A 29 -14.65 2.06 10.97
C GLN A 29 -15.80 2.91 10.44
N PHE A 30 -15.66 4.24 10.47
CA PHE A 30 -16.64 5.14 9.87
C PHE A 30 -16.75 4.91 8.35
N LEU A 31 -15.63 5.01 7.62
CA LEU A 31 -15.61 4.80 6.17
C LEU A 31 -16.12 3.41 5.79
N LYS A 32 -15.72 2.38 6.54
CA LYS A 32 -16.17 1.00 6.31
C LYS A 32 -17.68 0.85 6.45
N ASN A 33 -18.24 1.29 7.59
CA ASN A 33 -19.62 0.98 7.94
C ASN A 33 -20.62 1.94 7.29
N GLN A 34 -20.24 3.19 7.07
CA GLN A 34 -21.13 4.23 6.54
C GLN A 34 -21.03 4.41 5.03
N VAL A 35 -19.90 4.03 4.40
CA VAL A 35 -19.66 4.27 2.96
C VAL A 35 -19.41 2.96 2.23
N TYR A 36 -18.36 2.24 2.59
CA TYR A 36 -17.90 1.06 1.84
C TYR A 36 -18.91 -0.10 1.82
N ILE A 37 -19.41 -0.54 2.99
CA ILE A 37 -20.36 -1.65 3.08
C ILE A 37 -21.69 -1.32 2.39
N PRO A 38 -22.33 -0.15 2.62
CA PRO A 38 -23.56 0.20 1.94
C PRO A 38 -23.43 0.22 0.41
N LEU A 39 -22.35 0.77 -0.14
CA LEU A 39 -22.14 0.84 -1.59
C LEU A 39 -21.86 -0.53 -2.22
N LEU A 40 -21.20 -1.44 -1.50
CA LEU A 40 -21.02 -2.81 -1.99
C LEU A 40 -22.28 -3.66 -1.94
N LYS A 41 -23.19 -3.38 -1.00
CA LYS A 41 -24.48 -4.07 -0.87
C LYS A 41 -25.49 -3.66 -1.93
N ALA A 42 -25.26 -2.55 -2.64
CA ALA A 42 -26.10 -2.15 -3.75
C ALA A 42 -26.17 -3.27 -4.80
N GLU A 43 -27.38 -3.71 -5.14
CA GLU A 43 -27.64 -4.75 -6.12
C GLU A 43 -27.30 -4.22 -7.52
N LEU A 44 -26.11 -4.58 -7.99
CA LEU A 44 -25.63 -4.27 -9.34
C LEU A 44 -25.32 -5.58 -10.05
N PRO A 45 -25.62 -5.70 -11.36
CA PRO A 45 -25.23 -6.86 -12.16
C PRO A 45 -23.74 -7.16 -12.00
N THR A 46 -23.37 -8.45 -11.96
CA THR A 46 -21.97 -8.89 -11.82
C THR A 46 -21.06 -8.29 -12.90
N ALA A 47 -21.59 -8.04 -14.11
CA ALA A 47 -20.88 -7.36 -15.19
C ALA A 47 -20.38 -5.95 -14.80
N LEU A 48 -21.03 -5.28 -13.85
CA LEU A 48 -20.67 -3.95 -13.35
C LEU A 48 -19.86 -4.01 -12.03
N ALA A 49 -19.41 -5.18 -11.60
CA ALA A 49 -18.70 -5.34 -10.33
C ALA A 49 -17.41 -4.49 -10.24
N ILE A 50 -16.67 -4.33 -11.35
CA ILE A 50 -15.49 -3.48 -11.41
C ILE A 50 -15.88 -2.01 -11.19
N ILE A 51 -16.91 -1.54 -11.89
CA ILE A 51 -17.43 -0.18 -11.76
C ILE A 51 -17.92 0.07 -10.33
N ARG A 52 -18.62 -0.89 -9.72
CA ARG A 52 -19.03 -0.81 -8.31
C ARG A 52 -17.82 -0.66 -7.38
N ASN A 53 -16.79 -1.48 -7.57
CA ASN A 53 -15.60 -1.45 -6.72
C ASN A 53 -14.83 -0.11 -6.87
N LEU A 54 -14.66 0.37 -8.10
CA LEU A 54 -14.02 1.66 -8.38
C LEU A 54 -14.85 2.83 -7.84
N GLY A 55 -16.17 2.83 -8.07
CA GLY A 55 -17.08 3.83 -7.53
C GLY A 55 -17.08 3.85 -5.99
N THR A 56 -17.01 2.68 -5.35
CA THR A 56 -16.87 2.57 -3.90
C THR A 56 -15.55 3.16 -3.41
N LEU A 57 -14.44 2.86 -4.10
CA LEU A 57 -13.12 3.42 -3.79
C LEU A 57 -13.14 4.96 -3.89
N VAL A 58 -13.71 5.48 -4.98
CA VAL A 58 -13.88 6.93 -5.21
C VAL A 58 -14.75 7.55 -4.13
N ALA A 59 -15.86 6.93 -3.73
CA ALA A 59 -16.72 7.45 -2.67
C ALA A 59 -16.02 7.49 -1.31
N VAL A 60 -15.31 6.42 -0.93
CA VAL A 60 -14.56 6.36 0.33
C VAL A 60 -13.50 7.45 0.39
N PHE A 61 -12.66 7.55 -0.65
CA PHE A 61 -11.63 8.57 -0.71
C PHE A 61 -12.18 9.98 -0.95
N GLY A 62 -13.36 10.10 -1.57
CA GLY A 62 -14.07 11.37 -1.72
C GLY A 62 -14.49 11.95 -0.38
N VAL A 63 -14.94 11.12 0.57
CA VAL A 63 -15.22 11.55 1.94
C VAL A 63 -13.95 12.01 2.66
N VAL A 64 -12.84 11.29 2.50
CA VAL A 64 -11.53 11.70 3.04
C VAL A 64 -11.10 13.05 2.48
N LEU A 65 -11.21 13.23 1.17
CA LEU A 65 -10.86 14.49 0.51
C LEU A 65 -11.78 15.64 0.93
N ALA A 66 -13.09 15.40 1.08
CA ALA A 66 -14.03 16.40 1.56
C ALA A 66 -13.71 16.87 2.99
N TRP A 67 -13.22 15.98 3.84
CA TRP A 67 -12.78 16.30 5.20
C TRP A 67 -11.49 17.15 5.23
N HIS A 68 -10.50 16.80 4.42
CA HIS A 68 -9.21 17.51 4.40
C HIS A 68 -9.22 18.79 3.53
N GLY A 69 -10.14 18.86 2.56
CA GLY A 69 -10.24 19.94 1.58
C GLY A 69 -9.61 19.58 0.23
N THR A 70 -9.86 20.42 -0.77
CA THR A 70 -9.55 20.15 -2.18
C THR A 70 -8.26 20.82 -2.67
N ARG A 71 -7.34 21.15 -1.75
CA ARG A 71 -6.02 21.66 -2.15
C ARG A 71 -5.22 20.58 -2.88
N THR A 72 -4.37 20.98 -3.81
CA THR A 72 -3.63 20.07 -4.69
C THR A 72 -2.86 19.00 -3.94
N HIS A 73 -2.23 19.33 -2.81
CA HIS A 73 -1.48 18.35 -2.03
C HIS A 73 -2.36 17.25 -1.42
N TYR A 74 -3.57 17.57 -0.92
CA TYR A 74 -4.51 16.55 -0.45
C TYR A 74 -5.06 15.69 -1.59
N ILE A 75 -5.29 16.30 -2.77
CA ILE A 75 -5.68 15.54 -3.96
C ILE A 75 -4.59 14.54 -4.33
N CYS A 76 -3.32 14.98 -4.42
CA CYS A 76 -2.18 14.11 -4.71
C CYS A 76 -2.06 12.97 -3.68
N TRP A 77 -2.16 13.28 -2.39
CA TRP A 77 -2.09 12.28 -1.33
C TRP A 77 -3.20 11.22 -1.46
N VAL A 78 -4.45 11.64 -1.68
CA VAL A 78 -5.59 10.74 -1.83
C VAL A 78 -5.45 9.87 -3.09
N LEU A 79 -4.98 10.45 -4.20
CA LEU A 79 -4.76 9.70 -5.45
C LEU A 79 -3.67 8.63 -5.29
N LEU A 80 -2.54 8.97 -4.65
CA LEU A 80 -1.47 8.00 -4.36
C LEU A 80 -1.99 6.89 -3.45
N SER A 81 -2.74 7.24 -2.40
CA SER A 81 -3.36 6.28 -1.48
C SER A 81 -4.34 5.32 -2.17
N ALA A 82 -5.15 5.83 -3.11
CA ALA A 82 -6.06 5.01 -3.90
C ALA A 82 -5.30 4.08 -4.85
N LEU A 83 -4.24 4.59 -5.50
CA LEU A 83 -3.38 3.81 -6.39
C LEU A 83 -2.71 2.66 -5.65
N GLU A 84 -2.22 2.88 -4.44
CA GLU A 84 -1.61 1.82 -3.60
C GLU A 84 -2.58 0.67 -3.32
N LEU A 85 -3.83 0.98 -2.97
CA LEU A 85 -4.85 -0.05 -2.74
C LEU A 85 -5.25 -0.79 -4.02
N ILE A 86 -5.24 -0.12 -5.17
CA ILE A 86 -5.45 -0.75 -6.47
C ILE A 86 -4.30 -1.71 -6.79
N ILE A 87 -3.04 -1.29 -6.63
CA ILE A 87 -1.87 -2.14 -6.84
C ILE A 87 -1.91 -3.35 -5.91
N GLU A 88 -2.25 -3.17 -4.63
CA GLU A 88 -2.37 -4.28 -3.67
C GLU A 88 -3.50 -5.24 -4.08
N LYS A 89 -4.62 -4.72 -4.60
CA LYS A 89 -5.72 -5.56 -5.11
C LYS A 89 -5.32 -6.36 -6.35
N ILE A 90 -4.56 -5.77 -7.27
CA ILE A 90 -3.99 -6.45 -8.43
C ILE A 90 -3.02 -7.54 -7.96
N GLY A 91 -2.14 -7.22 -7.01
CA GLY A 91 -1.22 -8.20 -6.42
C GLY A 91 -1.95 -9.38 -5.79
N LYS A 92 -3.08 -9.14 -5.11
CA LYS A 92 -3.94 -10.21 -4.59
C LYS A 92 -4.58 -11.04 -5.71
N ALA A 93 -5.02 -10.40 -6.79
CA ALA A 93 -5.57 -11.12 -7.94
C ALA A 93 -4.52 -12.01 -8.62
N ILE A 94 -3.29 -11.52 -8.78
CA ILE A 94 -2.15 -12.31 -9.30
C ILE A 94 -1.86 -13.49 -8.36
N TRP A 95 -1.82 -13.24 -7.04
CA TRP A 95 -1.61 -14.29 -6.04
C TRP A 95 -2.64 -15.41 -6.17
N ASP A 96 -3.90 -15.10 -6.44
CA ASP A 96 -4.97 -16.09 -6.54
C ASP A 96 -4.94 -16.94 -7.82
N THR A 97 -4.04 -16.65 -8.76
CA THR A 97 -3.92 -17.45 -10.00
C THR A 97 -3.19 -18.78 -9.77
N ALA A 98 -3.60 -19.83 -10.50
CA ALA A 98 -2.94 -21.13 -10.45
C ALA A 98 -1.45 -21.05 -10.85
N SER A 99 -1.15 -20.26 -11.90
CA SER A 99 0.22 -20.03 -12.37
C SER A 99 1.12 -19.45 -11.28
N PHE A 100 0.66 -18.45 -10.53
CA PHE A 100 1.44 -17.90 -9.43
C PHE A 100 1.61 -18.91 -8.28
N GLN A 101 0.59 -19.70 -7.98
CA GLN A 101 0.69 -20.73 -6.93
C GLN A 101 1.65 -21.87 -7.32
N GLU A 102 1.70 -22.27 -8.59
CA GLU A 102 2.69 -23.22 -9.11
C GLU A 102 4.12 -22.63 -9.05
N PHE A 103 4.28 -21.37 -9.45
CA PHE A 103 5.54 -20.65 -9.32
C PHE A 103 6.00 -20.56 -7.86
N ARG A 104 5.10 -20.21 -6.93
CA ARG A 104 5.39 -20.20 -5.49
C ARG A 104 5.89 -21.56 -4.99
N LYS A 105 5.26 -22.65 -5.44
CA LYS A 105 5.70 -24.02 -5.08
C LYS A 105 7.10 -24.33 -5.62
N SER A 106 7.46 -23.84 -6.81
CA SER A 106 8.78 -24.11 -7.41
C SER A 106 9.92 -23.32 -6.76
N ILE A 107 9.67 -22.08 -6.33
CA ILE A 107 10.71 -21.22 -5.70
C ILE A 107 10.73 -21.31 -4.16
N GLY A 108 9.66 -21.82 -3.54
CA GLY A 108 9.49 -21.91 -2.10
C GLY A 108 9.04 -20.59 -1.44
N GLU A 109 8.61 -20.67 -0.17
CA GLU A 109 8.00 -19.55 0.57
C GLU A 109 8.97 -18.37 0.77
N ILE A 110 10.22 -18.65 1.12
CA ILE A 110 11.23 -17.61 1.39
C ILE A 110 11.49 -16.77 0.12
N ASN A 111 11.64 -17.42 -1.03
CA ASN A 111 11.85 -16.70 -2.28
C ASN A 111 10.57 -16.02 -2.77
N THR A 112 9.41 -16.61 -2.51
CA THR A 112 8.12 -15.97 -2.79
C THR A 112 7.98 -14.66 -2.01
N ARG A 113 8.37 -14.64 -0.73
CA ARG A 113 8.42 -13.39 0.06
C ARG A 113 9.36 -12.36 -0.54
N ARG A 114 10.53 -12.76 -1.03
CA ARG A 114 11.47 -11.85 -1.72
C ARG A 114 10.86 -11.26 -2.99
N VAL A 115 10.17 -12.06 -3.80
CA VAL A 115 9.46 -11.60 -5.00
C VAL A 115 8.36 -10.59 -4.62
N ILE A 116 7.56 -10.90 -3.59
CA ILE A 116 6.55 -9.96 -3.08
C ILE A 116 7.20 -8.68 -2.57
N ALA A 117 8.32 -8.76 -1.85
CA ALA A 117 9.02 -7.60 -1.31
C ALA A 117 9.50 -6.66 -2.41
N VAL A 118 9.94 -7.19 -3.56
CA VAL A 118 10.26 -6.40 -4.76
C VAL A 118 8.99 -5.75 -5.34
N ALA A 119 7.92 -6.52 -5.51
CA ALA A 119 6.66 -5.98 -6.04
C ALA A 119 6.08 -4.86 -5.16
N MET A 120 6.20 -4.98 -3.84
CA MET A 120 5.72 -3.98 -2.87
C MET A 120 6.52 -2.67 -2.87
N ILE A 121 7.64 -2.58 -3.60
CA ILE A 121 8.33 -1.29 -3.84
C ILE A 121 7.39 -0.33 -4.58
N ALA A 122 6.55 -0.85 -5.47
CA ALA A 122 5.56 -0.09 -6.21
C ALA A 122 4.47 0.55 -5.32
N THR A 123 4.29 0.09 -4.08
CA THR A 123 3.37 0.70 -3.11
C THR A 123 4.09 1.49 -2.02
N VAL A 124 5.20 0.95 -1.48
CA VAL A 124 5.93 1.61 -0.38
C VAL A 124 6.58 2.91 -0.80
N MET A 125 7.18 2.99 -1.99
CA MET A 125 7.77 4.25 -2.43
C MET A 125 6.68 5.33 -2.57
N PRO A 126 5.64 5.17 -3.41
CA PRO A 126 4.57 6.16 -3.51
C PRO A 126 3.95 6.55 -2.18
N GLY A 127 3.73 5.60 -1.26
CA GLY A 127 3.05 5.93 -0.01
C GLY A 127 3.91 6.62 1.04
N ILE A 128 5.22 6.35 1.08
CA ILE A 128 6.13 7.20 1.88
C ILE A 128 6.12 8.62 1.32
N PHE A 129 6.17 8.78 0.00
CA PHE A 129 6.09 10.09 -0.63
C PHE A 129 4.73 10.78 -0.45
N GLY A 130 3.65 10.00 -0.41
CA GLY A 130 2.29 10.45 -0.11
C GLY A 130 2.18 11.13 1.26
N VAL A 131 2.97 10.70 2.25
CA VAL A 131 3.00 11.34 3.58
C VAL A 131 3.49 12.79 3.50
N PHE A 132 4.42 13.12 2.61
CA PHE A 132 4.88 14.51 2.44
C PHE A 132 3.83 15.41 1.79
N PHE A 133 2.92 14.84 1.00
CA PHE A 133 1.74 15.57 0.52
C PHE A 133 0.69 15.77 1.61
N PHE A 134 0.62 14.85 2.58
CA PHE A 134 -0.36 14.90 3.67
C PHE A 134 0.06 15.81 4.84
N LEU A 135 1.29 15.64 5.34
CA LEU A 135 1.80 16.31 6.55
C LEU A 135 2.79 17.44 6.23
N GLY A 136 3.31 17.49 5.01
CA GLY A 136 4.32 18.46 4.62
C GLY A 136 3.76 19.84 4.36
N VAL A 137 4.66 20.82 4.31
CA VAL A 137 4.34 22.17 3.82
C VAL A 137 4.03 22.10 2.33
N GLU A 138 3.09 22.93 1.88
CA GLU A 138 2.70 23.02 0.47
C GLU A 138 3.93 23.21 -0.44
N GLY A 139 4.00 22.41 -1.52
CA GLY A 139 5.13 22.40 -2.46
C GLY A 139 6.24 21.39 -2.11
N VAL A 140 6.41 20.99 -0.84
CA VAL A 140 7.45 20.02 -0.44
C VAL A 140 7.18 18.65 -1.05
N GLY A 141 5.95 18.13 -0.93
CA GLY A 141 5.56 16.85 -1.51
C GLY A 141 5.80 16.80 -3.03
N SER A 142 5.40 17.84 -3.75
CA SER A 142 5.60 17.94 -5.21
C SER A 142 7.08 17.95 -5.58
N THR A 143 7.89 18.77 -4.89
CA THR A 143 9.34 18.86 -5.15
C THR A 143 10.04 17.52 -4.94
N LEU A 144 9.72 16.83 -3.83
CA LEU A 144 10.28 15.51 -3.54
C LEU A 144 9.83 14.46 -4.57
N PHE A 145 8.54 14.46 -4.94
CA PHE A 145 8.00 13.53 -5.94
C PHE A 145 8.66 13.74 -7.32
N GLU A 146 8.74 14.98 -7.80
CA GLU A 146 9.35 15.29 -9.09
C GLU A 146 10.85 14.98 -9.11
N THR A 147 11.57 15.33 -8.05
CA THR A 147 13.03 15.18 -7.99
C THR A 147 13.44 13.73 -7.75
N LEU A 148 12.87 13.08 -6.74
CA LEU A 148 13.32 11.77 -6.29
C LEU A 148 12.62 10.64 -7.04
N LEU A 149 11.31 10.74 -7.32
CA LEU A 149 10.59 9.68 -8.04
C LEU A 149 10.67 9.86 -9.55
N MET A 150 10.23 10.99 -10.09
CA MET A 150 10.12 11.15 -11.55
C MET A 150 11.50 11.29 -12.22
N LYS A 151 12.29 12.29 -11.80
CA LYS A 151 13.63 12.51 -12.33
C LYS A 151 14.58 11.38 -11.91
N GLY A 152 14.52 10.94 -10.66
CA GLY A 152 15.31 9.81 -10.17
C GLY A 152 15.04 8.52 -10.94
N ALA A 153 13.78 8.15 -11.19
CA ALA A 153 13.46 6.99 -12.03
C ALA A 153 14.00 7.14 -13.45
N LYS A 154 13.83 8.32 -14.07
CA LYS A 154 14.36 8.58 -15.42
C LYS A 154 15.88 8.42 -15.46
N GLU A 155 16.61 8.99 -14.52
CA GLU A 155 18.08 8.86 -14.44
C GLU A 155 18.50 7.41 -14.18
N PHE A 156 17.79 6.69 -13.30
CA PHE A 156 18.02 5.27 -13.04
C PHE A 156 17.88 4.42 -14.30
N PHE A 157 16.78 4.56 -15.05
CA PHE A 157 16.54 3.80 -16.28
C PHE A 157 17.45 4.20 -17.45
N THR A 158 18.01 5.41 -17.42
CA THR A 158 19.01 5.87 -18.42
C THR A 158 20.45 5.54 -18.01
N GLY A 159 20.66 4.91 -16.85
CA GLY A 159 21.97 4.47 -16.37
C GLY A 159 22.81 5.56 -15.69
N LYS A 160 22.25 6.74 -15.44
CA LYS A 160 22.94 7.82 -14.71
C LYS A 160 22.87 7.54 -13.21
N LEU A 161 23.91 6.89 -12.69
CA LEU A 161 24.00 6.39 -11.31
C LEU A 161 25.23 6.92 -10.56
N ASP A 162 25.73 8.09 -10.95
CA ASP A 162 26.79 8.77 -10.19
C ASP A 162 26.33 9.01 -8.74
N PRO A 163 27.22 8.94 -7.72
CA PRO A 163 26.81 9.06 -6.31
C PRO A 163 25.97 10.29 -5.96
N ASP A 164 26.17 11.41 -6.66
CA ASP A 164 25.44 12.67 -6.44
C ASP A 164 24.19 12.82 -7.35
N SER A 165 23.88 11.81 -8.17
CA SER A 165 22.75 11.83 -9.09
C SER A 165 21.43 11.47 -8.39
N THR A 166 20.32 11.95 -8.94
CA THR A 166 18.99 11.54 -8.46
C THR A 166 18.68 10.09 -8.84
N GLY A 167 19.31 9.56 -9.89
CA GLY A 167 19.25 8.13 -10.25
C GLY A 167 19.87 7.22 -9.19
N PHE A 168 21.02 7.61 -8.62
CA PHE A 168 21.63 6.89 -7.50
C PHE A 168 20.78 6.93 -6.24
N ALA A 169 20.20 8.09 -5.91
CA ALA A 169 19.25 8.22 -4.81
C ALA A 169 18.01 7.31 -5.02
N PHE A 170 17.49 7.22 -6.25
CA PHE A 170 16.39 6.33 -6.58
C PHE A 170 16.77 4.85 -6.44
N ALA A 171 17.96 4.44 -6.90
CA ALA A 171 18.49 3.10 -6.69
C ALA A 171 18.59 2.75 -5.19
N HIS A 172 19.05 3.70 -4.38
CA HIS A 172 19.12 3.56 -2.92
C HIS A 172 17.74 3.35 -2.30
N MET A 173 16.73 4.11 -2.75
CA MET A 173 15.36 3.93 -2.27
C MET A 173 14.77 2.57 -2.64
N ILE A 174 15.05 2.05 -3.84
CA ILE A 174 14.65 0.69 -4.23
C ILE A 174 15.28 -0.34 -3.28
N LEU A 175 16.60 -0.22 -3.03
CA LEU A 175 17.33 -1.15 -2.18
C LEU A 175 16.81 -1.13 -0.73
N LEU A 176 16.67 0.06 -0.14
CA LEU A 176 16.15 0.23 1.21
C LEU A 176 14.68 -0.22 1.29
N GLY A 177 13.87 0.10 0.28
CA GLY A 177 12.48 -0.34 0.17
C GLY A 177 12.35 -1.87 0.14
N TYR A 178 13.26 -2.55 -0.58
CA TYR A 178 13.31 -4.02 -0.58
C TYR A 178 13.59 -4.59 0.81
N PHE A 179 14.61 -4.07 1.52
CA PHE A 179 14.91 -4.53 2.88
C PHE A 179 13.77 -4.24 3.85
N TYR A 180 13.21 -3.03 3.78
CA TYR A 180 12.04 -2.62 4.54
C TYR A 180 10.87 -3.60 4.35
N ASN A 181 10.54 -3.90 3.10
CA ASN A 181 9.46 -4.81 2.76
C ASN A 181 9.69 -6.22 3.32
N ASN A 182 10.89 -6.75 3.18
CA ASN A 182 11.23 -8.07 3.73
C ASN A 182 11.06 -8.12 5.24
N VAL A 183 11.56 -7.11 5.95
CA VAL A 183 11.46 -7.03 7.42
C VAL A 183 10.00 -6.90 7.84
N CYS A 184 9.22 -6.02 7.20
CA CYS A 184 7.80 -5.87 7.49
C CYS A 184 7.05 -7.18 7.28
N LEU A 185 7.24 -7.84 6.14
CA LEU A 185 6.56 -9.11 5.80
C LEU A 185 6.90 -10.22 6.81
N ASP A 186 8.16 -10.35 7.21
CA ASP A 186 8.59 -11.33 8.21
C ASP A 186 7.88 -11.11 9.56
N PHE A 187 7.76 -9.86 10.01
CA PHE A 187 6.99 -9.53 11.21
C PHE A 187 5.49 -9.74 11.07
N GLU A 188 4.92 -9.66 9.85
CA GLU A 188 3.51 -9.97 9.63
C GLU A 188 3.23 -11.48 9.66
N GLU A 189 4.17 -12.29 9.16
CA GLU A 189 4.04 -13.74 9.03
C GLU A 189 4.37 -14.49 10.33
N ALA A 190 5.35 -14.01 11.12
CA ALA A 190 5.80 -14.68 12.35
C ALA A 190 4.67 -14.93 13.40
N PRO A 191 3.72 -14.01 13.64
CA PRO A 191 2.59 -14.27 14.54
C PRO A 191 1.57 -15.27 13.98
N ALA A 192 1.43 -15.36 12.66
CA ALA A 192 0.51 -16.30 12.01
C ALA A 192 1.07 -17.73 12.08
N ALA A 193 2.36 -17.91 11.81
CA ALA A 193 3.05 -19.20 11.91
C ALA A 193 2.97 -19.79 13.33
N LYS A 194 3.16 -18.97 14.37
CA LYS A 194 3.02 -19.40 15.77
C LYS A 194 1.61 -19.87 16.11
N LYS A 195 0.57 -19.19 15.61
CA LYS A 195 -0.82 -19.61 15.83
C LYS A 195 -1.14 -20.94 15.14
N ASP A 196 -0.61 -21.16 13.94
CA ASP A 196 -0.80 -22.41 13.21
C ASP A 196 -0.04 -23.58 13.87
N GLU A 197 1.17 -23.34 14.40
CA GLU A 197 1.91 -24.33 15.19
C GLU A 197 1.20 -24.67 16.51
N ASP A 198 0.69 -23.67 17.22
CA ASP A 198 -0.04 -23.88 18.48
C ASP A 198 -1.39 -24.58 18.25
N ALA A 199 -2.02 -24.38 17.09
CA ALA A 199 -3.22 -25.11 16.70
C ALA A 199 -2.92 -26.59 16.40
N LYS A 200 -1.85 -26.89 15.67
CA LYS A 200 -1.42 -28.27 15.35
C LYS A 200 -0.95 -29.07 16.58
N LYS A 201 -0.49 -28.40 17.64
CA LYS A 201 -0.12 -29.06 18.91
C LYS A 201 -1.32 -29.40 19.80
N LYS A 202 -2.52 -28.96 19.44
CA LYS A 202 -3.78 -29.19 20.19
C LYS A 202 -4.68 -30.25 19.55
N GLU A 203 -4.29 -30.80 18.41
CA GLU A 203 -4.87 -31.99 17.77
C GLU A 203 -4.01 -33.23 18.08
#